data_AF-A0A916AWT3-F1
#
_entry.id   AF-A0A916AWT3-F1
#
_cell.length_a   1.000
_cell.length_b   1.000
_cell.length_c   1.000
_cell.angle_alpha   90.00
_cell.angle_beta   90.00
_cell.angle_gamma   90.00
#
_symmetry.space_group_name_H-M   'P 1'
#
loop_
_entity.id
_entity.type
_entity.pdbx_description
1 polymer ?
#
loop_
_entity_poly.entity_id
_entity_poly.type
_entity_poly.pdbx_seq_one_letter_code
_entity_poly.pdbx_strand_id
1 'polypeptide(L)'
;MCNLRLKDETETETPRSALILGEDTRSFLSVIRSLGRAGYTVHVVCYDRASHSLSSKYIASAFFYNYQAYDNQGWIDNVLCLIERYQYSVVFPCDERAIYPLWQARGLLPKKTKLAVANPESLDVLFDKWKTKQVATKCRIPVAKGDLISPSQHSYEALTNIYGNKFVLKPLQSFEMSCLDKRNKVVIVRSRNDYEEFTNANPASDHCLIEEYFSGKGEGLSVFAVDGKVVTAFSYKRLAEPDTGGGSSYRGSTEIDSTQLEATQLICKETRLSGLAMFEFRRNEETSEWILVEINARVWGGLPLADYAGFDFPKLYADYLYSGKVDERQHKPIPNVTARSLTADLYEIKRESEKIANVMGRTKARAHMTQRLFGILKCVASRESIDSFRLDDPKPFFSEVKDVVDSVLRPALNQRRFIVQNRRKVKQKEIRQLFATNPYRNVIFICYGNIIRSPFAEQYFRALLSKNAISLGIASFGFHHKELRSSPDIAVEAASQLRCDLSIHSSKCLTQLDIGETDIIIYFDDKNRHALASGYRTNHAFCAADLLDARYSRLHEIADPYESDVKTIRSCYDKIKNALDNFLTIYQEAVE
;
A
#
# COMPACT_ATOMS: atom_id res chain seq x y z
N MET A 1 6.85 -68.21 -16.14
CA MET A 1 5.82 -67.16 -16.00
C MET A 1 6.16 -66.32 -14.78
N CYS A 2 6.65 -65.10 -14.96
CA CYS A 2 6.45 -64.01 -13.99
C CYS A 2 6.73 -62.69 -14.72
N ASN A 3 5.65 -61.98 -15.05
CA ASN A 3 5.67 -60.67 -15.69
C ASN A 3 6.25 -59.64 -14.72
N LEU A 4 7.42 -59.08 -15.05
CA LEU A 4 7.88 -57.83 -14.47
C LEU A 4 7.28 -56.69 -15.30
N ARG A 5 6.22 -56.08 -14.76
CA ARG A 5 5.67 -54.81 -15.25
C ARG A 5 6.78 -53.75 -15.19
N LEU A 6 7.11 -53.18 -16.34
CA LEU A 6 7.80 -51.90 -16.45
C LEU A 6 6.95 -50.88 -15.68
N LYS A 7 7.52 -50.28 -14.64
CA LYS A 7 6.97 -49.07 -14.02
C LYS A 7 7.11 -47.98 -15.07
N ASP A 8 5.99 -47.38 -15.45
CA ASP A 8 5.95 -46.12 -16.19
C ASP A 8 6.92 -45.13 -15.55
N GLU A 9 7.79 -44.56 -16.38
CA GLU A 9 8.60 -43.40 -16.05
C GLU A 9 7.65 -42.26 -15.71
N THR A 10 7.44 -42.01 -14.42
CA THR A 10 6.79 -40.78 -13.96
C THR A 10 7.66 -39.61 -14.42
N GLU A 11 7.17 -38.82 -15.38
CA GLU A 11 7.68 -37.48 -15.66
C GLU A 11 7.94 -36.79 -14.33
N THR A 12 9.21 -36.53 -14.01
CA THR A 12 9.57 -35.74 -12.85
C THR A 12 8.99 -34.34 -13.08
N GLU A 13 7.83 -34.04 -12.49
CA GLU A 13 7.22 -32.72 -12.55
C GLU A 13 8.28 -31.69 -12.19
N THR A 14 8.61 -30.80 -13.12
CA THR A 14 9.51 -29.67 -12.86
C THR A 14 8.98 -28.91 -11.64
N PRO A 15 9.84 -28.57 -10.66
CA PRO A 15 9.43 -27.83 -9.47
C PRO A 15 8.67 -26.56 -9.88
N ARG A 16 7.42 -26.43 -9.42
CA ARG A 16 6.59 -25.28 -9.79
C ARG A 16 7.09 -24.03 -9.07
N SER A 17 7.21 -22.92 -9.77
CA SER A 17 7.66 -21.64 -9.21
C SER A 17 6.65 -20.54 -9.48
N ALA A 18 6.48 -19.65 -8.50
CA ALA A 18 5.53 -18.56 -8.56
C ALA A 18 6.22 -17.23 -8.22
N LEU A 19 5.95 -16.19 -9.00
CA LEU A 19 6.27 -14.82 -8.67
C LEU A 19 5.01 -14.08 -8.25
N ILE A 20 4.96 -13.57 -7.02
CA ILE A 20 3.78 -12.86 -6.50
C ILE A 20 4.14 -11.38 -6.33
N LEU A 21 3.28 -10.47 -6.80
CA LEU A 21 3.53 -9.03 -6.73
C LEU A 21 2.46 -8.34 -5.88
N GLY A 22 2.87 -7.59 -4.86
CA GLY A 22 1.98 -6.90 -3.92
C GLY A 22 2.69 -6.55 -2.61
N GLU A 23 1.97 -6.08 -1.60
CA GLU A 23 2.59 -5.66 -0.34
C GLU A 23 1.75 -5.92 0.92
N ASP A 24 0.45 -6.24 0.80
CA ASP A 24 -0.45 -6.24 1.95
C ASP A 24 -0.49 -7.58 2.72
N THR A 25 -1.01 -7.54 3.95
CA THR A 25 -1.25 -8.75 4.76
C THR A 25 -2.56 -9.47 4.40
N ARG A 26 -3.24 -9.02 3.34
CA ARG A 26 -4.54 -9.54 2.93
C ARG A 26 -4.38 -10.41 1.68
N SER A 27 -4.56 -9.82 0.51
CA SER A 27 -4.51 -10.51 -0.77
C SER A 27 -3.12 -11.09 -1.04
N PHE A 28 -2.07 -10.29 -0.85
CA PHE A 28 -0.69 -10.69 -1.16
C PHE A 28 -0.21 -11.83 -0.26
N LEU A 29 -0.37 -11.70 1.06
CA LEU A 29 -0.05 -12.78 2.00
C LEU A 29 -0.87 -14.07 1.78
N SER A 30 -2.15 -13.93 1.41
CA SER A 30 -3.00 -15.10 1.14
C SER A 30 -2.52 -15.88 -0.09
N VAL A 31 -2.11 -15.20 -1.17
CA VAL A 31 -1.55 -15.86 -2.36
C VAL A 31 -0.21 -16.53 -2.02
N ILE A 32 0.67 -15.87 -1.24
CA ILE A 32 1.94 -16.45 -0.78
C ILE A 32 1.72 -17.77 -0.04
N ARG A 33 0.80 -17.78 0.93
CA ARG A 33 0.49 -18.98 1.73
C ARG A 33 -0.23 -20.05 0.93
N SER A 34 -1.14 -19.68 0.04
CA SER A 34 -1.83 -20.62 -0.85
C SER A 34 -0.84 -21.39 -1.72
N LEU A 35 -0.03 -20.67 -2.51
CA LEU A 35 0.90 -21.32 -3.44
C LEU A 35 2.05 -22.02 -2.70
N GLY A 36 2.51 -21.46 -1.58
CA GLY A 36 3.50 -22.12 -0.73
C GLY A 36 3.00 -23.45 -0.15
N ARG A 37 1.76 -23.52 0.34
CA ARG A 37 1.12 -24.79 0.77
C ARG A 37 0.90 -25.76 -0.38
N ALA A 38 0.66 -25.25 -1.59
CA ALA A 38 0.53 -26.05 -2.80
C ALA A 38 1.88 -26.56 -3.36
N GLY A 39 3.01 -26.24 -2.71
CA GLY A 39 4.33 -26.75 -3.07
C GLY A 39 5.10 -25.90 -4.09
N TYR A 40 4.64 -24.68 -4.40
CA TYR A 40 5.37 -23.77 -5.27
C TYR A 40 6.60 -23.20 -4.53
N THR A 41 7.70 -23.06 -5.25
CA THR A 41 8.79 -22.16 -4.84
C THR A 41 8.33 -20.72 -5.08
N VAL A 42 8.05 -19.98 -3.99
CA VAL A 42 7.47 -18.65 -4.06
C VAL A 42 8.54 -17.58 -3.96
N HIS A 43 8.66 -16.76 -5.00
CA HIS A 43 9.38 -15.49 -4.97
C HIS A 43 8.36 -14.34 -4.95
N VAL A 44 8.77 -13.19 -4.40
CA VAL A 44 7.91 -12.01 -4.34
C VAL A 44 8.59 -10.76 -4.85
N VAL A 45 7.82 -9.88 -5.51
CA VAL A 45 8.15 -8.46 -5.66
C VAL A 45 7.26 -7.70 -4.67
N CYS A 46 7.88 -7.14 -3.65
CA CYS A 46 7.20 -6.38 -2.61
C CYS A 46 7.50 -4.89 -2.76
N TYR A 47 6.46 -4.05 -2.76
CA TYR A 47 6.66 -2.61 -2.95
C TYR A 47 7.14 -1.93 -1.66
N ASP A 48 6.73 -2.48 -0.51
CA ASP A 48 7.12 -2.03 0.82
C ASP A 48 8.07 -3.03 1.50
N ARG A 49 9.31 -2.61 1.76
CA ARG A 49 10.33 -3.39 2.48
C ARG A 49 9.98 -3.64 3.96
N ALA A 50 9.04 -2.89 4.52
CA ALA A 50 8.55 -3.03 5.88
C ALA A 50 7.29 -3.90 6.00
N SER A 51 6.77 -4.42 4.87
CA SER A 51 5.57 -5.27 4.86
C SER A 51 5.71 -6.48 5.80
N HIS A 52 4.73 -6.70 6.66
CA HIS A 52 4.70 -7.85 7.56
C HIS A 52 4.65 -9.19 6.81
N SER A 53 4.13 -9.19 5.58
CA SER A 53 4.04 -10.37 4.73
C SER A 53 5.42 -10.96 4.40
N LEU A 54 6.47 -10.14 4.37
CA LEU A 54 7.86 -10.56 4.11
C LEU A 54 8.41 -11.54 5.15
N SER A 55 7.79 -11.64 6.33
CA SER A 55 8.19 -12.58 7.37
C SER A 55 7.60 -13.99 7.20
N SER A 56 6.76 -14.20 6.17
CA SER A 56 6.16 -15.50 5.86
C SER A 56 7.23 -16.54 5.55
N LYS A 57 7.08 -17.74 6.13
CA LYS A 57 8.02 -18.86 5.89
C LYS A 57 7.96 -19.40 4.45
N TYR A 58 6.89 -19.08 3.71
CA TYR A 58 6.67 -19.59 2.36
C TYR A 58 7.45 -18.80 1.30
N ILE A 59 8.04 -17.65 1.65
CA ILE A 59 8.84 -16.84 0.73
C ILE A 59 10.25 -17.42 0.65
N ALA A 60 10.65 -17.85 -0.55
CA ALA A 60 12.02 -18.30 -0.83
C ALA A 60 12.96 -17.14 -1.23
N SER A 61 12.44 -16.09 -1.86
CA SER A 61 13.20 -14.87 -2.18
C SER A 61 12.29 -13.66 -2.32
N ALA A 62 12.79 -12.48 -1.92
CA ALA A 62 12.07 -11.21 -2.00
C ALA A 62 12.89 -10.17 -2.78
N PHE A 63 12.21 -9.49 -3.70
CA PHE A 63 12.72 -8.38 -4.50
C PHE A 63 11.89 -7.13 -4.19
N PHE A 64 12.49 -5.95 -4.31
CA PHE A 64 11.89 -4.70 -3.85
C PHE A 64 11.86 -3.66 -4.96
N TYR A 65 10.74 -3.60 -5.68
CA TYR A 65 10.50 -2.64 -6.75
C TYR A 65 9.19 -1.93 -6.47
N ASN A 66 9.22 -0.61 -6.40
CA ASN A 66 8.04 0.23 -6.17
C ASN A 66 8.09 1.47 -7.07
N TYR A 67 6.98 2.18 -7.14
CA TYR A 67 6.85 3.39 -7.97
C TYR A 67 7.42 4.65 -7.31
N GLN A 68 7.91 4.54 -6.07
CA GLN A 68 8.55 5.64 -5.36
C GLN A 68 10.04 5.74 -5.71
N ALA A 69 10.73 4.60 -5.83
CA ALA A 69 12.16 4.49 -6.07
C ALA A 69 12.52 4.19 -7.53
N TYR A 70 11.53 3.78 -8.34
CA TYR A 70 11.67 3.50 -9.77
C TYR A 70 10.53 4.18 -10.52
N ASP A 71 10.81 4.63 -11.75
CA ASP A 71 9.77 5.03 -12.69
C ASP A 71 9.04 3.80 -13.25
N ASN A 72 7.95 4.03 -13.98
CA ASN A 72 7.13 2.94 -14.52
C ASN A 72 7.95 1.99 -15.43
N GLN A 73 8.86 2.54 -16.23
CA GLN A 73 9.67 1.76 -17.17
C GLN A 73 10.72 0.93 -16.43
N GLY A 74 11.49 1.55 -15.52
CA GLY A 74 12.47 0.85 -14.71
C GLY A 74 11.82 -0.22 -13.81
N TRP A 75 10.59 -0.01 -13.34
CA TRP A 75 9.85 -1.03 -12.61
C TRP A 75 9.56 -2.26 -13.49
N ILE A 76 8.98 -2.08 -14.67
CA ILE A 76 8.61 -3.22 -15.54
C ILE A 76 9.83 -3.94 -16.10
N ASP A 77 10.90 -3.22 -16.44
CA ASP A 77 12.14 -3.81 -16.94
C ASP A 77 12.79 -4.73 -15.90
N ASN A 78 12.83 -4.28 -14.63
CA ASN A 78 13.32 -5.10 -13.52
C ASN A 78 12.47 -6.36 -13.30
N VAL A 79 11.14 -6.24 -13.38
CA VAL A 79 10.23 -7.39 -13.23
C VAL A 79 10.38 -8.38 -14.39
N LEU A 80 10.47 -7.91 -15.64
CA LEU A 80 10.69 -8.77 -16.81
C LEU A 80 12.05 -9.48 -16.72
N CYS A 81 13.10 -8.78 -16.27
CA CYS A 81 14.41 -9.38 -16.02
C CYS A 81 14.35 -10.53 -14.99
N LEU A 82 13.57 -10.37 -13.90
CA LEU A 82 13.34 -11.47 -12.96
C LEU A 82 12.58 -12.63 -13.60
N ILE A 83 11.53 -12.35 -14.37
CA ILE A 83 10.73 -13.40 -15.01
C ILE A 83 11.59 -14.19 -15.99
N GLU A 84 12.43 -13.52 -16.77
CA GLU A 84 13.34 -14.17 -17.71
C GLU A 84 14.42 -14.98 -17.00
N ARG A 85 14.96 -14.47 -15.89
CA ARG A 85 16.00 -15.16 -15.12
C ARG A 85 15.51 -16.45 -14.44
N TYR A 86 14.32 -16.41 -13.84
CA TYR A 86 13.80 -17.51 -13.02
C TYR A 86 12.76 -18.38 -13.74
N GLN A 87 12.28 -17.97 -14.92
CA GLN A 87 11.33 -18.71 -15.76
C GLN A 87 10.13 -19.25 -14.96
N TYR A 88 9.44 -18.35 -14.25
CA TYR A 88 8.35 -18.73 -13.34
C TYR A 88 7.22 -19.48 -14.08
N SER A 89 6.66 -20.50 -13.42
CA SER A 89 5.48 -21.19 -13.94
C SER A 89 4.26 -20.28 -13.93
N VAL A 90 4.09 -19.48 -12.87
CA VAL A 90 3.00 -18.51 -12.74
C VAL A 90 3.50 -17.17 -12.18
N VAL A 91 2.99 -16.07 -12.74
CA VAL A 91 3.15 -14.71 -12.23
C VAL A 91 1.79 -14.25 -11.72
N PHE A 92 1.72 -13.89 -10.44
CA PHE A 92 0.48 -13.60 -9.73
C PHE A 92 0.49 -12.16 -9.20
N PRO A 93 0.03 -11.18 -9.99
CA PRO A 93 -0.11 -9.80 -9.53
C PRO A 93 -1.34 -9.65 -8.64
N CYS A 94 -1.18 -9.06 -7.45
CA CYS A 94 -2.27 -8.95 -6.46
C CYS A 94 -3.09 -7.66 -6.57
N ASP A 95 -2.58 -6.65 -7.29
CA ASP A 95 -3.24 -5.36 -7.46
C ASP A 95 -2.98 -4.75 -8.84
N GLU A 96 -3.76 -3.72 -9.16
CA GLU A 96 -3.77 -3.03 -10.44
C GLU A 96 -2.39 -2.45 -10.78
N ARG A 97 -1.60 -2.07 -9.78
CA ARG A 97 -0.24 -1.53 -9.98
C ARG A 97 0.65 -2.53 -10.72
N ALA A 98 0.60 -3.81 -10.37
CA ALA A 98 1.30 -4.85 -11.13
C ALA A 98 0.51 -5.37 -12.34
N ILE A 99 -0.82 -5.48 -12.24
CA ILE A 99 -1.63 -6.05 -13.34
C ILE A 99 -1.46 -5.22 -14.61
N TYR A 100 -1.55 -3.89 -14.51
CA TYR A 100 -1.56 -2.99 -15.65
C TYR A 100 -0.27 -3.06 -16.50
N PRO A 101 0.95 -2.86 -15.95
CA PRO A 101 2.19 -2.98 -16.71
C PRO A 101 2.43 -4.40 -17.23
N LEU A 102 2.19 -5.44 -16.41
CA LEU A 102 2.37 -6.84 -16.83
C LEU A 102 1.38 -7.22 -17.93
N TRP A 103 0.17 -6.68 -17.89
CA TRP A 103 -0.81 -6.87 -18.94
C TRP A 103 -0.33 -6.29 -20.26
N GLN A 104 0.18 -5.05 -20.27
CA GLN A 104 0.75 -4.44 -21.47
C GLN A 104 1.97 -5.23 -21.98
N ALA A 105 2.84 -5.67 -21.08
CA ALA A 105 4.05 -6.42 -21.39
C ALA A 105 3.82 -7.93 -21.62
N ARG A 106 2.57 -8.43 -21.58
CA ARG A 106 2.27 -9.88 -21.61
C ARG A 106 2.85 -10.62 -22.81
N GLY A 107 3.03 -9.94 -23.95
CA GLY A 107 3.65 -10.50 -25.15
C GLY A 107 5.16 -10.74 -25.03
N LEU A 108 5.81 -10.16 -24.02
CA LEU A 108 7.24 -10.31 -23.72
C LEU A 108 7.51 -11.44 -22.72
N LEU A 109 6.47 -12.02 -22.10
CA LEU A 109 6.62 -13.08 -21.12
C LEU A 109 7.03 -14.40 -21.79
N PRO A 110 7.87 -15.24 -21.15
CA PRO A 110 8.17 -16.57 -21.66
C PRO A 110 6.90 -17.39 -21.89
N LYS A 111 6.83 -18.16 -22.98
CA LYS A 111 5.62 -18.93 -23.36
C LYS A 111 5.12 -19.89 -22.26
N LYS A 112 6.03 -20.38 -21.41
CA LYS A 112 5.72 -21.29 -20.30
C LYS A 112 5.17 -20.55 -19.07
N THR A 113 5.43 -19.26 -18.95
CA THR A 113 4.97 -18.43 -17.84
C THR A 113 3.51 -18.06 -18.02
N LYS A 114 2.68 -18.41 -17.05
CA LYS A 114 1.26 -18.05 -17.02
C LYS A 114 1.06 -16.79 -16.18
N LEU A 115 0.37 -15.80 -16.75
CA LEU A 115 -0.01 -14.59 -16.02
C LEU A 115 -1.39 -14.83 -15.37
N ALA A 116 -1.47 -14.82 -14.04
CA ALA A 116 -2.69 -15.03 -13.28
C ALA A 116 -3.53 -13.76 -13.20
N VAL A 117 -3.99 -13.30 -14.36
CA VAL A 117 -4.88 -12.15 -14.57
C VAL A 117 -6.06 -12.62 -15.41
N ALA A 118 -7.25 -12.04 -15.20
CA ALA A 118 -8.42 -12.40 -16.00
C ALA A 118 -8.20 -12.18 -17.51
N ASN A 119 -9.02 -12.82 -18.36
CA ASN A 119 -8.93 -12.71 -19.82
C ASN A 119 -9.16 -11.28 -20.33
N PRO A 120 -8.59 -10.90 -21.50
CA PRO A 120 -8.66 -9.54 -22.05
C PRO A 120 -10.07 -8.94 -22.08
N GLU A 121 -11.04 -9.74 -22.52
CA GLU A 121 -12.42 -9.33 -22.76
C GLU A 121 -13.12 -8.90 -21.47
N SER A 122 -12.73 -9.52 -20.34
CA SER A 122 -13.28 -9.19 -19.03
C SER A 122 -12.55 -8.04 -18.35
N LEU A 123 -11.20 -7.98 -18.44
CA LEU A 123 -10.42 -6.93 -17.78
C LEU A 123 -10.80 -5.52 -18.24
N ASP A 124 -10.95 -5.33 -19.55
CA ASP A 124 -11.27 -4.01 -20.12
C ASP A 124 -12.59 -3.46 -19.58
N VAL A 125 -13.56 -4.35 -19.34
CA VAL A 125 -14.88 -4.00 -18.80
C VAL A 125 -14.84 -3.87 -17.28
N LEU A 126 -14.26 -4.85 -16.59
CA LEU A 126 -14.42 -5.02 -15.14
C LEU A 126 -13.51 -4.11 -14.30
N PHE A 127 -12.50 -3.48 -14.91
CA PHE A 127 -11.67 -2.48 -14.22
C PHE A 127 -12.18 -1.04 -14.40
N ASP A 128 -13.09 -0.82 -15.35
CA ASP A 128 -13.75 0.46 -15.57
C ASP A 128 -15.17 0.42 -14.97
N LYS A 129 -15.41 1.26 -13.97
CA LYS A 129 -16.71 1.29 -13.26
C LYS A 129 -17.87 1.67 -14.18
N TRP A 130 -17.63 2.49 -15.20
CA TRP A 130 -18.68 2.86 -16.15
C TRP A 130 -19.01 1.71 -17.08
N LYS A 131 -18.00 1.06 -17.68
CA LYS A 131 -18.24 -0.12 -18.53
C LYS A 131 -18.88 -1.27 -17.75
N THR A 132 -18.44 -1.49 -16.52
CA THR A 132 -19.06 -2.46 -15.59
C THR A 132 -20.54 -2.15 -15.38
N LYS A 133 -20.88 -0.88 -15.11
CA LYS A 133 -22.26 -0.44 -14.94
C LYS A 133 -23.10 -0.65 -16.20
N GLN A 134 -22.57 -0.34 -17.38
CA GLN A 134 -23.25 -0.57 -18.65
C GLN A 134 -23.59 -2.06 -18.87
N VAL A 135 -22.65 -2.96 -18.57
CA VAL A 135 -22.89 -4.40 -18.63
C VAL A 135 -23.95 -4.84 -17.61
N ALA A 136 -23.87 -4.35 -16.37
CA ALA A 136 -24.88 -4.66 -15.35
C ALA A 136 -26.28 -4.18 -15.78
N THR A 137 -26.41 -2.97 -16.32
CA THR A 137 -27.68 -2.46 -16.86
C THR A 137 -28.19 -3.30 -18.03
N LYS A 138 -27.31 -3.71 -18.97
CA LYS A 138 -27.68 -4.62 -20.07
C LYS A 138 -28.23 -5.95 -19.55
N CYS A 139 -27.62 -6.49 -18.49
CA CYS A 139 -28.07 -7.71 -17.82
C CYS A 139 -29.27 -7.50 -16.88
N ARG A 140 -29.85 -6.29 -16.80
CA ARG A 140 -30.95 -5.91 -15.90
C ARG A 140 -30.61 -6.13 -14.41
N ILE A 141 -29.34 -5.96 -14.05
CA ILE A 141 -28.86 -6.07 -12.69
C ILE A 141 -28.99 -4.71 -12.00
N PRO A 142 -29.55 -4.65 -10.78
CA PRO A 142 -29.67 -3.40 -10.04
C PRO A 142 -28.31 -2.74 -9.80
N VAL A 143 -28.22 -1.47 -10.16
CA VAL A 143 -27.08 -0.57 -9.91
C VAL A 143 -27.62 0.76 -9.41
N ALA A 144 -26.79 1.55 -8.73
CA ALA A 144 -27.19 2.91 -8.37
C ALA A 144 -27.46 3.74 -9.63
N LYS A 145 -28.52 4.57 -9.63
CA LYS A 145 -28.75 5.54 -10.71
C LYS A 145 -27.59 6.53 -10.75
N GLY A 146 -27.19 6.92 -11.95
CA GLY A 146 -26.01 7.77 -12.10
C GLY A 146 -25.43 7.76 -13.51
N ASP A 147 -24.68 8.81 -13.81
CA ASP A 147 -24.17 9.11 -15.14
C ASP A 147 -22.64 9.28 -15.17
N LEU A 148 -22.08 9.25 -16.37
CA LEU A 148 -20.70 9.67 -16.62
C LEU A 148 -20.67 11.20 -16.74
N ILE A 149 -19.87 11.88 -15.93
CA ILE A 149 -19.75 13.34 -15.94
C ILE A 149 -18.29 13.79 -15.98
N SER A 150 -18.09 15.02 -16.42
CA SER A 150 -16.82 15.74 -16.29
C SER A 150 -16.92 16.72 -15.12
N PRO A 151 -16.21 16.51 -13.98
CA PRO A 151 -16.32 17.39 -12.81
C PRO A 151 -16.11 18.87 -13.14
N SER A 152 -15.20 19.18 -14.06
CA SER A 152 -14.90 20.53 -14.53
C SER A 152 -16.08 21.25 -15.21
N GLN A 153 -17.08 20.51 -15.68
CA GLN A 153 -18.26 21.03 -16.37
C GLN A 153 -19.50 21.14 -15.46
N HIS A 154 -19.42 20.70 -14.21
CA HIS A 154 -20.55 20.66 -13.29
C HIS A 154 -20.21 21.29 -11.94
N SER A 155 -21.05 22.22 -11.47
CA SER A 155 -20.93 22.75 -10.10
C SER A 155 -21.54 21.79 -9.07
N TYR A 156 -21.09 21.90 -7.82
CA TYR A 156 -21.67 21.20 -6.68
C TYR A 156 -23.19 21.41 -6.58
N GLU A 157 -23.68 22.64 -6.78
CA GLU A 157 -25.11 22.98 -6.73
C GLU A 157 -25.90 22.28 -7.83
N ALA A 158 -25.36 22.25 -9.05
CA ALA A 158 -26.03 21.61 -10.18
C ALA A 158 -26.23 20.11 -9.92
N LEU A 159 -25.20 19.43 -9.40
CA LEU A 159 -25.27 18.01 -9.05
C LEU A 159 -26.21 17.77 -7.87
N THR A 160 -26.20 18.65 -6.86
CA THR A 160 -27.09 18.56 -5.70
C THR A 160 -28.57 18.69 -6.08
N ASN A 161 -28.90 19.53 -7.07
CA ASN A 161 -30.27 19.68 -7.56
C ASN A 161 -30.80 18.40 -8.25
N ILE A 162 -29.91 17.59 -8.82
CA ILE A 162 -30.28 16.36 -9.55
C ILE A 162 -30.26 15.14 -8.62
N TYR A 163 -29.21 14.99 -7.81
CA TYR A 163 -28.93 13.79 -7.01
C TYR A 163 -29.25 13.96 -5.50
N GLY A 164 -29.71 15.13 -5.10
CA GLY A 164 -29.94 15.49 -3.70
C GLY A 164 -28.66 15.88 -2.96
N ASN A 165 -28.77 16.07 -1.64
CA ASN A 165 -27.68 16.53 -0.77
C ASN A 165 -26.66 15.43 -0.39
N LYS A 166 -26.82 14.22 -0.95
CA LYS A 166 -25.95 13.09 -0.68
C LYS A 166 -25.82 12.19 -1.90
N PHE A 167 -24.64 12.19 -2.50
CA PHE A 167 -24.31 11.39 -3.69
C PHE A 167 -22.89 10.86 -3.61
N VAL A 168 -22.50 10.01 -4.56
CA VAL A 168 -21.17 9.39 -4.60
C VAL A 168 -20.47 9.80 -5.90
N LEU A 169 -19.23 10.25 -5.79
CA LEU A 169 -18.33 10.45 -6.93
C LEU A 169 -17.26 9.36 -6.93
N LYS A 170 -17.11 8.68 -8.07
CA LYS A 170 -16.16 7.58 -8.23
C LYS A 170 -15.27 7.83 -9.45
N PRO A 171 -13.94 7.75 -9.31
CA PRO A 171 -13.06 7.66 -10.46
C PRO A 171 -13.35 6.34 -11.20
N LEU A 172 -13.23 6.34 -12.53
CA LEU A 172 -13.53 5.15 -13.34
C LEU A 172 -12.67 3.96 -12.93
N GLN A 173 -11.39 4.22 -12.63
CA GLN A 173 -10.41 3.23 -12.24
C GLN A 173 -9.81 3.57 -10.86
N SER A 174 -9.39 2.55 -10.10
CA SER A 174 -8.71 2.78 -8.79
C SER A 174 -7.26 3.23 -8.95
N PHE A 175 -6.60 2.83 -10.03
CA PHE A 175 -5.29 3.31 -10.44
C PHE A 175 -5.36 3.60 -11.94
N GLU A 176 -4.60 4.59 -12.38
CA GLU A 176 -4.45 4.92 -13.80
C GLU A 176 -3.02 4.56 -14.24
N MET A 177 -2.84 4.10 -15.47
CA MET A 177 -1.51 3.73 -15.98
C MET A 177 -0.50 4.88 -15.88
N SER A 178 -0.97 6.12 -16.04
CA SER A 178 -0.19 7.35 -15.93
C SER A 178 0.27 7.65 -14.50
N CYS A 179 -0.37 7.08 -13.47
CA CYS A 179 -0.10 7.35 -12.06
C CYS A 179 -0.40 6.09 -11.21
N LEU A 180 0.61 5.22 -11.09
CA LEU A 180 0.53 3.95 -10.35
C LEU A 180 1.02 4.05 -8.89
N ASP A 181 1.66 5.17 -8.53
CA ASP A 181 2.14 5.49 -7.19
C ASP A 181 0.99 5.96 -6.26
N LYS A 182 -0.11 6.45 -6.83
CA LYS A 182 -1.26 6.99 -6.09
C LYS A 182 -2.56 6.31 -6.49
N ARG A 183 -3.33 5.91 -5.48
CA ARG A 183 -4.69 5.38 -5.68
C ARG A 183 -5.70 6.53 -5.81
N ASN A 184 -6.57 6.43 -6.82
CA ASN A 184 -7.72 7.31 -6.98
C ASN A 184 -8.75 7.09 -5.85
N LYS A 185 -9.39 8.17 -5.42
CA LYS A 185 -10.26 8.22 -4.23
C LYS A 185 -11.73 8.33 -4.62
N VAL A 186 -12.54 7.39 -4.13
CA VAL A 186 -14.01 7.51 -4.10
C VAL A 186 -14.41 8.42 -2.94
N VAL A 187 -15.38 9.31 -3.17
CA VAL A 187 -15.88 10.23 -2.14
C VAL A 187 -17.41 10.17 -2.07
N ILE A 188 -17.93 9.99 -0.85
CA ILE A 188 -19.35 10.19 -0.55
C ILE A 188 -19.52 11.68 -0.24
N VAL A 189 -20.14 12.40 -1.17
CA VAL A 189 -20.31 13.84 -1.11
C VAL A 189 -21.51 14.18 -0.23
N ARG A 190 -21.29 14.97 0.83
CA ARG A 190 -22.31 15.50 1.75
C ARG A 190 -22.26 17.03 1.83
N SER A 191 -21.22 17.63 1.25
CA SER A 191 -20.92 19.05 1.31
C SER A 191 -20.06 19.46 0.12
N ARG A 192 -19.95 20.79 -0.10
CA ARG A 192 -19.03 21.36 -1.09
C ARG A 192 -17.57 20.95 -0.83
N ASN A 193 -17.16 20.86 0.44
CA ASN A 193 -15.81 20.45 0.80
C ASN A 193 -15.49 19.01 0.35
N ASP A 194 -16.46 18.08 0.44
CA ASP A 194 -16.26 16.71 -0.04
C ASP A 194 -16.13 16.67 -1.58
N TYR A 195 -16.88 17.52 -2.29
CA TYR A 195 -16.76 17.65 -3.74
C TYR A 195 -15.37 18.19 -4.14
N GLU A 196 -14.88 19.21 -3.46
CA GLU A 196 -13.53 19.76 -3.67
C GLU A 196 -12.44 18.76 -3.28
N GLU A 197 -12.66 17.95 -2.23
CA GLU A 197 -11.76 16.86 -1.87
C GLU A 197 -11.68 15.82 -3.00
N PHE A 198 -12.79 15.47 -3.64
CA PHE A 198 -12.80 14.55 -4.77
C PHE A 198 -11.99 15.09 -5.95
N THR A 199 -12.19 16.34 -6.35
CA THR A 199 -11.48 16.93 -7.49
C THR A 199 -9.99 17.07 -7.22
N ASN A 200 -9.61 17.46 -6.00
CA ASN A 200 -8.21 17.56 -5.58
C ASN A 200 -7.52 16.20 -5.46
N ALA A 201 -8.24 15.17 -5.01
CA ALA A 201 -7.69 13.83 -4.85
C ALA A 201 -7.49 13.10 -6.19
N ASN A 202 -8.30 13.41 -7.21
CA ASN A 202 -8.33 12.74 -8.51
C ASN A 202 -8.05 13.71 -9.68
N PRO A 203 -6.91 14.43 -9.69
CA PRO A 203 -6.66 15.49 -10.67
C PRO A 203 -6.44 14.96 -12.11
N ALA A 204 -6.18 13.67 -12.27
CA ALA A 204 -5.97 13.01 -13.57
C ALA A 204 -7.27 12.51 -14.22
N SER A 205 -8.37 12.43 -13.46
CA SER A 205 -9.62 11.87 -13.95
C SER A 205 -10.47 12.95 -14.63
N ASP A 206 -10.35 13.06 -15.96
CA ASP A 206 -11.19 13.96 -16.77
C ASP A 206 -12.68 13.66 -16.62
N HIS A 207 -13.01 12.38 -16.42
CA HIS A 207 -14.36 11.88 -16.23
C HIS A 207 -14.47 11.08 -14.94
N CYS A 208 -15.64 11.15 -14.31
CA CYS A 208 -15.99 10.33 -13.18
C CYS A 208 -17.44 9.86 -13.27
N LEU A 209 -17.74 8.83 -12.48
CA LEU A 209 -19.09 8.32 -12.30
C LEU A 209 -19.72 9.04 -11.10
N ILE A 210 -20.85 9.70 -11.32
CA ILE A 210 -21.74 10.18 -10.25
C ILE A 210 -22.85 9.17 -10.02
N GLU A 211 -23.17 8.87 -8.77
CA GLU A 211 -24.26 7.96 -8.41
C GLU A 211 -25.08 8.48 -7.24
N GLU A 212 -26.39 8.18 -7.25
CA GLU A 212 -27.25 8.30 -6.08
C GLU A 212 -26.68 7.49 -4.92
N TYR A 213 -26.77 8.05 -3.70
CA TYR A 213 -26.34 7.33 -2.52
C TYR A 213 -27.34 6.21 -2.17
N PHE A 214 -26.88 4.96 -2.25
CA PHE A 214 -27.64 3.80 -1.78
C PHE A 214 -27.32 3.48 -0.31
N SER A 215 -28.33 3.53 0.58
CA SER A 215 -28.17 3.14 1.98
C SER A 215 -28.11 1.62 2.13
N GLY A 216 -27.27 1.15 3.06
CA GLY A 216 -27.11 -0.28 3.29
C GLY A 216 -25.70 -0.65 3.73
N LYS A 217 -25.46 -1.95 3.87
CA LYS A 217 -24.15 -2.52 4.20
C LYS A 217 -23.53 -3.24 3.00
N GLY A 218 -22.21 -3.22 2.92
CA GLY A 218 -21.51 -3.92 1.85
C GLY A 218 -21.50 -5.45 2.03
N GLU A 219 -21.68 -6.15 0.92
CA GLU A 219 -21.59 -7.60 0.76
C GLU A 219 -20.59 -7.90 -0.36
N GLY A 220 -19.91 -9.05 -0.30
CA GLY A 220 -18.96 -9.47 -1.32
C GLY A 220 -19.26 -10.89 -1.77
N LEU A 221 -19.36 -11.10 -3.09
CA LEU A 221 -19.43 -12.42 -3.70
C LEU A 221 -18.19 -12.63 -4.55
N SER A 222 -17.35 -13.56 -4.11
CA SER A 222 -16.09 -13.88 -4.77
C SER A 222 -16.25 -15.10 -5.65
N VAL A 223 -15.71 -15.08 -6.86
CA VAL A 223 -15.83 -16.17 -7.82
C VAL A 223 -14.51 -16.51 -8.49
N PHE A 224 -14.38 -17.79 -8.84
CA PHE A 224 -13.51 -18.26 -9.91
C PHE A 224 -14.42 -18.68 -11.07
N ALA A 225 -14.18 -18.15 -12.25
CA ALA A 225 -14.94 -18.47 -13.46
C ALA A 225 -14.01 -18.90 -14.60
N VAL A 226 -14.54 -19.71 -15.50
CA VAL A 226 -13.88 -20.17 -16.73
C VAL A 226 -14.86 -20.01 -17.88
N ASP A 227 -14.47 -19.24 -18.90
CA ASP A 227 -15.27 -18.89 -20.08
C ASP A 227 -16.70 -18.43 -19.72
N GLY A 228 -16.80 -17.61 -18.67
CA GLY A 228 -18.04 -17.05 -18.15
C GLY A 228 -18.88 -18.00 -17.28
N LYS A 229 -18.46 -19.25 -17.08
CA LYS A 229 -19.11 -20.17 -16.14
C LYS A 229 -18.45 -20.07 -14.75
N VAL A 230 -19.25 -19.75 -13.74
CA VAL A 230 -18.80 -19.76 -12.34
C VAL A 230 -18.51 -21.19 -11.88
N VAL A 231 -17.28 -21.43 -11.44
CA VAL A 231 -16.76 -22.72 -10.94
C VAL A 231 -16.87 -22.80 -9.42
N THR A 232 -16.51 -21.72 -8.74
CA THR A 232 -16.50 -21.65 -7.27
C THR A 232 -16.95 -20.26 -6.86
N ALA A 233 -17.74 -20.19 -5.78
CA ALA A 233 -18.26 -18.95 -5.24
C ALA A 233 -18.16 -18.94 -3.71
N PHE A 234 -17.89 -17.76 -3.14
CA PHE A 234 -17.83 -17.52 -1.69
C PHE A 234 -18.45 -16.17 -1.35
N SER A 235 -19.40 -16.14 -0.41
CA SER A 235 -20.09 -14.92 0.00
C SER A 235 -19.70 -14.49 1.42
N TYR A 236 -19.64 -13.19 1.63
CA TYR A 236 -19.42 -12.59 2.94
C TYR A 236 -20.10 -11.22 3.07
N LYS A 237 -20.34 -10.81 4.33
CA LYS A 237 -20.82 -9.46 4.68
C LYS A 237 -19.77 -8.67 5.44
N ARG A 238 -19.81 -7.34 5.29
CA ARG A 238 -19.00 -6.40 6.07
C ARG A 238 -19.65 -6.19 7.43
N LEU A 239 -18.97 -6.58 8.50
CA LEU A 239 -19.42 -6.41 9.89
C LEU A 239 -18.96 -5.07 10.47
N ALA A 240 -17.86 -4.53 9.96
CA ALA A 240 -17.41 -3.16 10.20
C ALA A 240 -16.98 -2.52 8.88
N GLU A 241 -17.57 -1.37 8.54
CA GLU A 241 -17.23 -0.57 7.36
C GLU A 241 -16.97 0.89 7.75
N PRO A 242 -15.98 1.56 7.16
CA PRO A 242 -15.75 2.98 7.42
C PRO A 242 -16.93 3.84 6.94
N ASP A 243 -17.31 4.87 7.71
CA ASP A 243 -18.36 5.84 7.32
C ASP A 243 -18.05 6.59 6.01
N THR A 244 -16.77 6.69 5.68
CA THR A 244 -16.26 7.31 4.45
C THR A 244 -16.31 6.38 3.24
N GLY A 245 -16.73 5.12 3.43
CA GLY A 245 -16.54 4.04 2.47
C GLY A 245 -15.12 3.45 2.53
N GLY A 246 -14.91 2.34 1.81
CA GLY A 246 -13.62 1.65 1.72
C GLY A 246 -13.67 0.18 2.14
N GLY A 247 -12.50 -0.44 2.20
CA GLY A 247 -12.36 -1.85 2.56
C GLY A 247 -12.75 -2.11 4.01
N SER A 248 -13.52 -3.18 4.24
CA SER A 248 -13.94 -3.58 5.59
C SER A 248 -12.77 -4.09 6.42
N SER A 249 -12.71 -3.67 7.70
CA SER A 249 -11.76 -4.19 8.69
C SER A 249 -12.22 -5.51 9.32
N TYR A 250 -13.52 -5.80 9.33
CA TYR A 250 -14.09 -6.99 9.96
C TYR A 250 -15.24 -7.57 9.11
N ARG A 251 -15.16 -8.86 8.78
CA ARG A 251 -16.07 -9.53 7.84
C ARG A 251 -16.53 -10.88 8.39
N GLY A 252 -17.67 -11.37 7.90
CA GLY A 252 -18.18 -12.70 8.23
C GLY A 252 -18.70 -13.43 7.00
N SER A 253 -18.42 -14.73 6.89
CA SER A 253 -18.94 -15.60 5.84
C SER A 253 -20.47 -15.65 5.91
N THR A 254 -21.11 -15.73 4.76
CA THR A 254 -22.57 -15.86 4.63
C THR A 254 -22.93 -16.98 3.67
N GLU A 255 -24.17 -17.45 3.76
CA GLU A 255 -24.75 -18.22 2.65
C GLU A 255 -24.81 -17.35 1.40
N ILE A 256 -24.77 -17.99 0.23
CA ILE A 256 -24.81 -17.29 -1.05
C ILE A 256 -26.27 -16.95 -1.35
N ASP A 257 -26.56 -15.65 -1.49
CA ASP A 257 -27.85 -15.18 -1.99
C ASP A 257 -28.00 -15.60 -3.46
N SER A 258 -29.09 -16.30 -3.78
CA SER A 258 -29.33 -16.85 -5.11
C SER A 258 -29.49 -15.76 -6.18
N THR A 259 -30.09 -14.61 -5.83
CA THR A 259 -30.30 -13.50 -6.76
C THR A 259 -28.99 -12.77 -7.08
N GLN A 260 -28.09 -12.63 -6.09
CA GLN A 260 -26.75 -12.10 -6.32
C GLN A 260 -25.88 -13.06 -7.13
N LEU A 261 -26.01 -14.38 -6.89
CA LEU A 261 -25.30 -15.40 -7.66
C LEU A 261 -25.76 -15.42 -9.13
N GLU A 262 -27.06 -15.34 -9.38
CA GLU A 262 -27.62 -15.26 -10.73
C GLU A 262 -27.09 -14.02 -11.48
N ALA A 263 -27.15 -12.85 -10.85
CA ALA A 263 -26.60 -11.61 -11.40
C ALA A 263 -25.10 -11.75 -11.72
N THR A 264 -24.34 -12.37 -10.81
CA THR A 264 -22.91 -12.63 -10.99
C THR A 264 -22.65 -13.56 -12.17
N GLN A 265 -23.42 -14.64 -12.30
CA GLN A 265 -23.33 -15.57 -13.42
C GLN A 265 -23.66 -14.90 -14.76
N LEU A 266 -24.65 -14.01 -14.80
CA LEU A 266 -25.00 -13.24 -16.00
C LEU A 266 -23.84 -12.34 -16.45
N ILE A 267 -23.22 -11.60 -15.53
CA ILE A 267 -22.06 -10.75 -15.86
C ILE A 267 -20.87 -11.60 -16.28
N CYS A 268 -20.58 -12.70 -15.57
CA CYS A 268 -19.51 -13.62 -15.95
C CYS A 268 -19.70 -14.14 -17.38
N LYS A 269 -20.93 -14.56 -17.73
CA LYS A 269 -21.29 -15.02 -19.07
C LYS A 269 -21.12 -13.92 -20.12
N GLU A 270 -21.63 -12.73 -19.85
CA GLU A 270 -21.58 -11.59 -20.78
C GLU A 270 -20.14 -11.13 -21.05
N THR A 271 -19.28 -11.15 -20.03
CA THR A 271 -17.87 -10.75 -20.13
C THR A 271 -16.92 -11.91 -20.49
N ARG A 272 -17.47 -13.13 -20.60
CA ARG A 272 -16.71 -14.39 -20.75
C ARG A 272 -15.57 -14.52 -19.73
N LEU A 273 -15.85 -14.13 -18.48
CA LEU A 273 -14.84 -14.08 -17.43
C LEU A 273 -14.14 -15.44 -17.27
N SER A 274 -12.82 -15.42 -17.42
CA SER A 274 -11.89 -16.51 -17.10
C SER A 274 -10.85 -15.98 -16.13
N GLY A 275 -10.98 -16.32 -14.85
CA GLY A 275 -10.13 -15.81 -13.78
C GLY A 275 -10.90 -15.57 -12.48
N LEU A 276 -10.26 -14.81 -11.59
CA LEU A 276 -10.80 -14.46 -10.29
C LEU A 276 -11.49 -13.10 -10.33
N ALA A 277 -12.64 -12.99 -9.65
CA ALA A 277 -13.30 -11.71 -9.44
C ALA A 277 -14.03 -11.66 -8.10
N MET A 278 -14.14 -10.46 -7.53
CA MET A 278 -15.01 -10.18 -6.39
C MET A 278 -16.03 -9.11 -6.78
N PHE A 279 -17.30 -9.47 -6.66
CA PHE A 279 -18.46 -8.61 -6.90
C PHE A 279 -18.83 -7.96 -5.57
N GLU A 280 -18.79 -6.63 -5.53
CA GLU A 280 -19.20 -5.84 -4.38
C GLU A 280 -20.67 -5.44 -4.53
N PHE A 281 -21.48 -5.86 -3.57
CA PHE A 281 -22.88 -5.49 -3.47
C PHE A 281 -23.09 -4.57 -2.27
N ARG A 282 -24.21 -3.84 -2.28
CA ARG A 282 -24.70 -3.11 -1.12
C ARG A 282 -26.16 -3.47 -0.90
N ARG A 283 -26.52 -3.86 0.32
CA ARG A 283 -27.87 -4.27 0.69
C ARG A 283 -28.49 -3.33 1.70
N ASN A 284 -29.68 -2.84 1.41
CA ASN A 284 -30.51 -2.10 2.36
C ASN A 284 -31.08 -3.10 3.38
N GLU A 285 -30.80 -2.91 4.67
CA GLU A 285 -31.23 -3.84 5.72
C GLU A 285 -32.73 -3.77 6.03
N GLU A 286 -33.41 -2.69 5.65
CA GLU A 286 -34.85 -2.49 5.86
C GLU A 286 -35.68 -3.07 4.72
N THR A 287 -35.30 -2.79 3.47
CA THR A 287 -36.03 -3.25 2.27
C THR A 287 -35.54 -4.59 1.74
N SER A 288 -34.35 -5.05 2.19
CA SER A 288 -33.62 -6.21 1.65
C SER A 288 -33.18 -6.08 0.18
N GLU A 289 -33.47 -4.96 -0.47
CA GLU A 289 -33.00 -4.65 -1.83
C GLU A 289 -31.48 -4.51 -1.85
N TRP A 290 -30.87 -4.91 -2.95
CA TRP A 290 -29.43 -4.81 -3.15
C TRP A 290 -29.11 -4.21 -4.52
N ILE A 291 -27.93 -3.58 -4.60
CA ILE A 291 -27.33 -3.12 -5.85
C ILE A 291 -25.91 -3.66 -6.01
N LEU A 292 -25.46 -3.83 -7.25
CA LEU A 292 -24.05 -3.99 -7.59
C LEU A 292 -23.35 -2.63 -7.50
N VAL A 293 -22.20 -2.59 -6.82
CA VAL A 293 -21.42 -1.38 -6.56
C VAL A 293 -20.18 -1.31 -7.43
N GLU A 294 -19.42 -2.41 -7.50
CA GLU A 294 -18.22 -2.56 -8.32
C GLU A 294 -17.84 -4.04 -8.48
N ILE A 295 -16.98 -4.33 -9.45
CA ILE A 295 -16.37 -5.66 -9.62
C ILE A 295 -14.85 -5.48 -9.61
N ASN A 296 -14.16 -6.34 -8.88
CA ASN A 296 -12.71 -6.39 -8.81
C ASN A 296 -12.23 -7.68 -9.47
N ALA A 297 -11.85 -7.64 -10.76
CA ALA A 297 -11.35 -8.79 -11.52
C ALA A 297 -9.88 -9.17 -11.18
N ARG A 298 -9.62 -9.37 -9.90
CA ARG A 298 -8.34 -9.76 -9.29
C ARG A 298 -8.58 -10.38 -7.92
N VAL A 299 -7.51 -10.74 -7.21
CA VAL A 299 -7.61 -11.04 -5.77
C VAL A 299 -8.01 -9.81 -4.95
N TRP A 300 -8.73 -10.00 -3.85
CA TRP A 300 -9.39 -8.93 -3.08
C TRP A 300 -8.99 -8.96 -1.60
N GLY A 301 -9.24 -7.86 -0.88
CA GLY A 301 -8.88 -7.74 0.54
C GLY A 301 -9.64 -8.69 1.48
N GLY A 302 -10.75 -9.29 1.02
CA GLY A 302 -11.51 -10.32 1.74
C GLY A 302 -11.02 -11.75 1.49
N LEU A 303 -9.98 -11.94 0.68
CA LEU A 303 -9.41 -13.26 0.39
C LEU A 303 -8.96 -14.04 1.65
N PRO A 304 -8.39 -13.42 2.71
CA PRO A 304 -8.04 -14.14 3.93
C PRO A 304 -9.25 -14.83 4.61
N LEU A 305 -10.45 -14.25 4.49
CA LEU A 305 -11.67 -14.85 5.02
C LEU A 305 -12.07 -16.07 4.18
N ALA A 306 -12.01 -15.97 2.85
CA ALA A 306 -12.31 -17.08 1.96
C ALA A 306 -11.35 -18.26 2.19
N ASP A 307 -10.05 -17.99 2.31
CA ASP A 307 -9.04 -18.99 2.68
C ASP A 307 -9.36 -19.64 4.03
N TYR A 308 -9.67 -18.83 5.06
CA TYR A 308 -10.03 -19.35 6.37
C TYR A 308 -11.32 -20.19 6.35
N ALA A 309 -12.26 -19.86 5.46
CA ALA A 309 -13.48 -20.62 5.23
C ALA A 309 -13.26 -21.90 4.40
N GLY A 310 -12.04 -22.15 3.90
CA GLY A 310 -11.68 -23.34 3.13
C GLY A 310 -11.74 -23.17 1.61
N PHE A 311 -11.79 -21.93 1.09
CA PHE A 311 -11.82 -21.62 -0.35
C PHE A 311 -10.46 -21.10 -0.82
N ASP A 312 -9.69 -21.97 -1.48
CA ASP A 312 -8.34 -21.67 -1.95
C ASP A 312 -8.32 -21.15 -3.40
N PHE A 313 -8.89 -19.95 -3.60
CA PHE A 313 -8.98 -19.30 -4.92
C PHE A 313 -7.63 -19.19 -5.67
N PRO A 314 -6.51 -18.79 -5.05
CA PRO A 314 -5.24 -18.66 -5.77
C PRO A 314 -4.73 -20.00 -6.29
N LYS A 315 -4.83 -21.07 -5.50
CA LYS A 315 -4.44 -22.42 -5.92
C LYS A 315 -5.33 -22.91 -7.07
N LEU A 316 -6.65 -22.77 -6.95
CA LEU A 316 -7.58 -23.15 -8.02
C LEU A 316 -7.22 -22.47 -9.33
N TYR A 317 -6.92 -21.17 -9.28
CA TYR A 317 -6.59 -20.43 -10.49
C TYR A 317 -5.23 -20.83 -11.07
N ALA A 318 -4.20 -20.97 -10.24
CA ALA A 318 -2.87 -21.42 -10.67
C ALA A 318 -2.91 -22.83 -11.29
N ASP A 319 -3.65 -23.77 -10.68
CA ASP A 319 -3.81 -25.12 -11.21
C ASP A 319 -4.56 -25.15 -12.55
N TYR A 320 -5.58 -24.31 -12.72
CA TYR A 320 -6.27 -24.15 -13.99
C TYR A 320 -5.34 -23.59 -15.08
N LEU A 321 -4.56 -22.56 -14.78
CA LEU A 321 -3.62 -21.96 -15.74
C LEU A 321 -2.56 -22.97 -16.21
N TYR A 322 -2.19 -23.91 -15.34
CA TYR A 322 -1.21 -24.95 -15.65
C TYR A 322 -1.83 -26.12 -16.43
N SER A 323 -2.94 -26.66 -15.94
CA SER A 323 -3.52 -27.92 -16.45
C SER A 323 -4.61 -27.75 -17.51
N GLY A 324 -5.19 -26.55 -17.62
CA GLY A 324 -6.41 -26.30 -18.40
C GLY A 324 -7.66 -26.99 -17.82
N LYS A 325 -7.54 -27.67 -16.67
CA LYS A 325 -8.62 -28.42 -16.02
C LYS A 325 -9.07 -27.72 -14.75
N VAL A 326 -10.36 -27.82 -14.50
CA VAL A 326 -10.98 -27.32 -13.28
C VAL A 326 -11.10 -28.47 -12.29
N ASP A 327 -10.65 -28.26 -11.05
CA ASP A 327 -10.94 -29.18 -9.96
C ASP A 327 -12.36 -28.92 -9.45
N GLU A 328 -13.30 -29.79 -9.84
CA GLU A 328 -14.71 -29.70 -9.44
C GLU A 328 -14.99 -30.31 -8.05
N ARG A 329 -13.95 -30.81 -7.35
CA ARG A 329 -14.15 -31.36 -6.00
C ARG A 329 -14.74 -30.30 -5.08
N GLN A 330 -15.81 -30.66 -4.39
CA GLN A 330 -16.47 -29.77 -3.45
C GLN A 330 -15.50 -29.41 -2.31
N HIS A 331 -15.29 -28.10 -2.14
CA HIS A 331 -14.64 -27.56 -0.94
C HIS A 331 -15.44 -28.00 0.29
N LYS A 332 -14.76 -28.19 1.42
CA LYS A 332 -15.42 -28.39 2.71
C LYS A 332 -15.52 -27.04 3.43
N PRO A 333 -16.57 -26.25 3.17
CA PRO A 333 -16.69 -24.92 3.76
C PRO A 333 -16.76 -25.01 5.28
N ILE A 334 -16.11 -24.07 5.96
CA ILE A 334 -16.29 -23.85 7.40
C ILE A 334 -17.35 -22.76 7.54
N PRO A 335 -18.59 -23.09 7.97
CA PRO A 335 -19.66 -22.10 8.02
C PRO A 335 -19.46 -21.14 9.20
N ASN A 336 -20.04 -19.94 9.11
CA ASN A 336 -20.09 -18.95 10.19
C ASN A 336 -18.70 -18.58 10.74
N VAL A 337 -17.75 -18.35 9.84
CA VAL A 337 -16.42 -17.84 10.20
C VAL A 337 -16.35 -16.33 10.02
N THR A 338 -15.52 -15.68 10.82
CA THR A 338 -15.22 -14.25 10.72
C THR A 338 -13.73 -14.01 10.59
N ALA A 339 -13.36 -12.88 10.00
CA ALA A 339 -11.96 -12.48 9.89
C ALA A 339 -11.81 -10.96 10.01
N ARG A 340 -10.72 -10.54 10.67
CA ARG A 340 -10.38 -9.13 10.85
C ARG A 340 -8.98 -8.79 10.35
N SER A 341 -8.84 -7.62 9.75
CA SER A 341 -7.55 -6.96 9.57
C SER A 341 -7.22 -6.23 10.87
N LEU A 342 -6.23 -6.72 11.63
CA LEU A 342 -5.91 -6.22 12.98
C LEU A 342 -5.62 -4.72 12.96
N THR A 343 -4.67 -4.30 12.14
CA THR A 343 -4.27 -2.89 12.07
C THR A 343 -5.43 -1.99 11.63
N ALA A 344 -6.16 -2.37 10.58
CA ALA A 344 -7.31 -1.59 10.11
C ALA A 344 -8.40 -1.49 11.19
N ASP A 345 -8.70 -2.57 11.89
CA ASP A 345 -9.72 -2.57 12.94
C ASP A 345 -9.29 -1.72 14.14
N LEU A 346 -8.02 -1.74 14.54
CA LEU A 346 -7.51 -0.85 15.58
C LEU A 346 -7.62 0.64 15.21
N TYR A 347 -7.35 1.00 13.95
CA TYR A 347 -7.58 2.36 13.46
C TYR A 347 -9.05 2.76 13.50
N GLU A 348 -9.94 1.85 13.09
CA GLU A 348 -11.39 2.08 13.14
C GLU A 348 -11.88 2.26 14.59
N ILE A 349 -11.45 1.40 15.51
CA ILE A 349 -11.76 1.50 16.95
C ILE A 349 -11.32 2.85 17.51
N LYS A 350 -10.10 3.29 17.18
CA LYS A 350 -9.59 4.60 17.61
C LYS A 350 -10.49 5.72 17.08
N ARG A 351 -10.77 5.73 15.77
CA ARG A 351 -11.58 6.77 15.12
C ARG A 351 -13.01 6.83 15.64
N GLU A 352 -13.67 5.67 15.80
CA GLU A 352 -15.00 5.57 16.39
C GLU A 352 -15.01 6.11 17.83
N SER A 353 -14.02 5.74 18.63
CA SER A 353 -13.90 6.24 20.01
C SER A 353 -13.62 7.74 20.08
N GLU A 354 -12.83 8.31 19.17
CA GLU A 354 -12.64 9.77 19.07
C GLU A 354 -13.95 10.49 18.73
N LYS A 355 -14.74 9.96 17.79
CA LYS A 355 -16.07 10.49 17.45
C LYS A 355 -17.02 10.42 18.66
N ILE A 356 -17.09 9.27 19.33
CA ILE A 356 -17.94 9.10 20.53
C ILE A 356 -17.48 10.04 21.65
N ALA A 357 -16.17 10.28 21.81
CA ALA A 357 -15.66 11.20 22.82
C ALA A 357 -16.16 12.63 22.58
N ASN A 358 -16.21 13.06 21.31
CA ASN A 358 -16.67 14.39 20.91
C ASN A 358 -18.19 14.57 21.07
N VAL A 359 -18.99 13.53 20.80
CA VAL A 359 -20.46 13.62 20.82
C VAL A 359 -21.07 13.23 22.17
N MET A 360 -20.54 12.18 22.80
CA MET A 360 -21.16 11.51 23.96
C MET A 360 -20.26 11.50 25.21
N GLY A 361 -19.06 12.07 25.13
CA GLY A 361 -18.11 12.20 26.24
C GLY A 361 -17.14 11.02 26.40
N ARG A 362 -16.04 11.28 27.13
CA ARG A 362 -14.89 10.37 27.27
C ARG A 362 -15.20 9.03 27.93
N THR A 363 -16.16 8.99 28.86
CA THR A 363 -16.53 7.75 29.57
C THR A 363 -17.15 6.72 28.62
N LYS A 364 -18.09 7.16 27.78
CA LYS A 364 -18.72 6.31 26.76
C LYS A 364 -17.71 5.87 25.69
N ALA A 365 -16.82 6.78 25.27
CA ALA A 365 -15.75 6.46 24.34
C ALA A 365 -14.80 5.36 24.85
N ARG A 366 -14.44 5.41 26.14
CA ARG A 366 -13.63 4.38 26.80
C ARG A 366 -14.37 3.07 26.91
N ALA A 367 -15.65 3.07 27.31
CA ALA A 367 -16.46 1.85 27.35
C ALA A 367 -16.53 1.17 25.96
N HIS A 368 -16.79 1.95 24.91
CA HIS A 368 -16.81 1.48 23.52
C HIS A 368 -15.44 0.90 23.08
N MET A 369 -14.36 1.63 23.33
CA MET A 369 -12.99 1.19 23.01
C MET A 369 -12.69 -0.14 23.68
N THR A 370 -12.93 -0.23 25.00
CA THR A 370 -12.69 -1.43 25.79
C THR A 370 -13.50 -2.60 25.25
N GLN A 371 -14.79 -2.41 24.96
CA GLN A 371 -15.66 -3.45 24.38
C GLN A 371 -15.11 -3.97 23.04
N ARG A 372 -14.71 -3.07 22.12
CA ARG A 372 -14.17 -3.46 20.82
C ARG A 372 -12.83 -4.20 20.95
N LEU A 373 -11.93 -3.74 21.84
CA LEU A 373 -10.65 -4.40 22.10
C LEU A 373 -10.83 -5.80 22.70
N PHE A 374 -11.74 -5.97 23.65
CA PHE A 374 -12.11 -7.31 24.15
C PHE A 374 -12.67 -8.21 23.05
N GLY A 375 -13.33 -7.64 22.04
CA GLY A 375 -13.78 -8.36 20.85
C GLY A 375 -12.65 -9.04 20.08
N ILE A 376 -11.44 -8.46 20.05
CA ILE A 376 -10.28 -9.04 19.37
C ILE A 376 -9.83 -10.35 20.04
N LEU A 377 -10.00 -10.48 21.36
CA LEU A 377 -9.61 -11.71 22.09
C LEU A 377 -10.42 -12.94 21.67
N LYS A 378 -11.54 -12.76 20.96
CA LYS A 378 -12.33 -13.87 20.41
C LYS A 378 -11.53 -14.71 19.41
N CYS A 379 -10.47 -14.17 18.81
CA CYS A 379 -9.59 -14.93 17.90
C CYS A 379 -8.89 -16.13 18.56
N VAL A 380 -8.83 -16.19 19.90
CA VAL A 380 -8.17 -17.27 20.65
C VAL A 380 -9.07 -18.51 20.81
N ALA A 381 -10.40 -18.35 20.78
CA ALA A 381 -11.35 -19.40 21.17
C ALA A 381 -12.54 -19.60 20.21
N SER A 382 -12.66 -18.81 19.14
CA SER A 382 -13.84 -18.81 18.26
C SER A 382 -13.49 -19.03 16.79
N ARG A 383 -14.51 -19.20 15.93
CA ARG A 383 -14.42 -19.26 14.46
C ARG A 383 -14.01 -17.91 13.84
N GLU A 384 -13.01 -17.27 14.42
CA GLU A 384 -12.54 -15.94 14.05
C GLU A 384 -11.04 -15.97 13.79
N SER A 385 -10.62 -15.33 12.71
CA SER A 385 -9.21 -15.20 12.34
C SER A 385 -8.76 -13.74 12.29
N ILE A 386 -7.47 -13.52 12.53
CA ILE A 386 -6.79 -12.29 12.10
C ILE A 386 -6.17 -12.57 10.72
N ASP A 387 -6.27 -11.63 9.78
CA ASP A 387 -5.81 -11.82 8.39
C ASP A 387 -4.33 -12.25 8.31
N SER A 388 -3.48 -11.66 9.15
CA SER A 388 -2.05 -11.97 9.24
C SER A 388 -1.72 -13.26 10.02
N PHE A 389 -2.69 -13.90 10.68
CA PHE A 389 -2.46 -15.08 11.53
C PHE A 389 -2.87 -16.39 10.86
N ARG A 390 -1.94 -17.33 10.77
CA ARG A 390 -2.15 -18.74 10.46
C ARG A 390 -1.23 -19.60 11.32
N LEU A 391 -1.70 -20.76 11.76
CA LEU A 391 -0.93 -21.65 12.63
C LEU A 391 0.34 -22.19 11.94
N ASP A 392 0.25 -22.48 10.65
CA ASP A 392 1.37 -22.96 9.85
C ASP A 392 2.33 -21.82 9.46
N ASP A 393 1.94 -20.56 9.55
CA ASP A 393 2.78 -19.40 9.20
C ASP A 393 2.49 -18.17 10.10
N PRO A 394 2.91 -18.22 11.39
CA PRO A 394 2.50 -17.23 12.39
C PRO A 394 3.38 -15.95 12.40
N LYS A 395 4.54 -15.96 11.72
CA LYS A 395 5.51 -14.84 11.75
C LYS A 395 4.92 -13.50 11.27
N PRO A 396 4.11 -13.43 10.18
CA PRO A 396 3.48 -12.18 9.77
C PRO A 396 2.62 -11.52 10.85
N PHE A 397 1.86 -12.30 11.62
CA PHE A 397 1.08 -11.80 12.73
C PHE A 397 1.96 -11.20 13.83
N PHE A 398 3.02 -11.90 14.26
CA PHE A 398 3.92 -11.36 15.26
C PHE A 398 4.66 -10.11 14.78
N SER A 399 4.98 -10.02 13.49
CA SER A 399 5.55 -8.81 12.90
C SER A 399 4.55 -7.65 12.95
N GLU A 400 3.28 -7.87 12.62
CA GLU A 400 2.23 -6.85 12.69
C GLU A 400 2.00 -6.39 14.14
N VAL A 401 1.86 -7.33 15.08
CA VAL A 401 1.67 -7.01 16.51
C VAL A 401 2.85 -6.21 17.07
N LYS A 402 4.08 -6.59 16.72
CA LYS A 402 5.27 -5.86 17.15
C LYS A 402 5.24 -4.41 16.65
N ASP A 403 4.87 -4.19 15.40
CA ASP A 403 4.79 -2.84 14.84
C ASP A 403 3.69 -2.01 15.51
N VAL A 404 2.52 -2.60 15.75
CA VAL A 404 1.43 -1.96 16.52
C VAL A 404 1.93 -1.55 17.92
N VAL A 405 2.58 -2.46 18.66
CA VAL A 405 3.10 -2.17 20.00
C VAL A 405 4.17 -1.07 19.94
N ASP A 406 5.09 -1.15 19.00
CA ASP A 406 6.16 -0.18 18.79
C ASP A 406 5.58 1.21 18.46
N SER A 407 4.55 1.29 17.62
CA SER A 407 3.90 2.55 17.25
C SER A 407 3.28 3.28 18.46
N VAL A 408 2.84 2.53 19.46
CA VAL A 408 2.23 3.07 20.70
C VAL A 408 3.30 3.44 21.73
N LEU A 409 4.33 2.61 21.90
CA LEU A 409 5.35 2.81 22.94
C LEU A 409 6.46 3.78 22.54
N ARG A 410 6.88 3.80 21.25
CA ARG A 410 8.02 4.60 20.78
C ARG A 410 7.88 6.10 21.04
N PRO A 411 6.72 6.77 20.83
CA PRO A 411 6.61 8.21 21.04
C PRO A 411 6.91 8.63 22.49
N ALA A 412 6.41 7.88 23.47
CA ALA A 412 6.62 8.18 24.89
C ALA A 412 8.05 7.87 25.36
N LEU A 413 8.66 6.81 24.82
CA LEU A 413 10.03 6.41 25.17
C LEU A 413 11.07 7.33 24.52
N ASN A 414 10.91 7.66 23.24
CA ASN A 414 11.88 8.46 22.47
C ASN A 414 11.95 9.94 22.88
N GLN A 415 11.04 10.40 23.73
CA GLN A 415 11.10 11.74 24.32
C GLN A 415 11.95 11.81 25.60
N ARG A 416 12.35 10.66 26.17
CA ARG A 416 13.18 10.65 27.38
C ARG A 416 14.61 11.09 27.06
N ARG A 417 15.07 12.15 27.73
CA ARG A 417 16.40 12.77 27.54
C ARG A 417 17.55 11.75 27.51
N PHE A 418 17.57 10.82 28.46
CA PHE A 418 18.64 9.81 28.54
C PHE A 418 18.67 8.89 27.30
N ILE A 419 17.49 8.48 26.81
CA ILE A 419 17.36 7.64 25.61
C ILE A 419 17.88 8.40 24.37
N VAL A 420 17.48 9.67 24.21
CA VAL A 420 17.96 10.53 23.11
C VAL A 420 19.48 10.68 23.17
N GLN A 421 20.03 11.03 24.34
CA GLN A 421 21.48 11.22 24.49
C GLN A 421 22.29 9.95 24.21
N ASN A 422 21.82 8.79 24.68
CA ASN A 422 22.49 7.53 24.40
C ASN A 422 22.44 7.19 22.91
N ARG A 423 21.26 7.35 22.27
CA ARG A 423 21.09 7.16 20.82
C ARG A 423 22.05 8.04 20.02
N ARG A 424 22.16 9.33 20.37
CA ARG A 424 23.11 10.27 19.74
C ARG A 424 24.55 9.78 19.82
N LYS A 425 25.01 9.39 21.00
CA LYS A 425 26.38 8.87 21.18
C LYS A 425 26.65 7.66 20.28
N VAL A 426 25.71 6.72 20.22
CA VAL A 426 25.82 5.53 19.38
C VAL A 426 25.87 5.92 17.89
N LYS A 427 24.95 6.76 17.42
CA LYS A 427 24.87 7.15 16.00
C LYS A 427 26.04 8.01 15.55
N GLN A 428 26.51 8.93 16.37
CA GLN A 428 27.70 9.73 16.08
C GLN A 428 28.96 8.85 16.01
N LYS A 429 29.08 7.84 16.89
CA LYS A 429 30.18 6.86 16.82
C LYS A 429 30.12 6.02 15.53
N GLU A 430 28.94 5.55 15.14
CA GLU A 430 28.73 4.84 13.87
C GLU A 430 29.19 5.70 12.68
N ILE A 431 28.76 6.97 12.61
CA ILE A 431 29.17 7.90 11.55
C ILE A 431 30.68 8.12 11.55
N ARG A 432 31.30 8.34 12.72
CA ARG A 432 32.75 8.49 12.86
C ARG A 432 33.48 7.27 12.28
N GLN A 433 33.01 6.06 12.59
CA GLN A 433 33.59 4.83 12.08
C GLN A 433 33.44 4.69 10.57
N LEU A 434 32.31 5.10 9.99
CA LEU A 434 32.10 5.09 8.55
C LEU A 434 33.10 5.98 7.82
N PHE A 435 33.36 7.19 8.33
CA PHE A 435 34.36 8.11 7.78
C PHE A 435 35.79 7.63 8.00
N ALA A 436 36.11 7.07 9.17
CA ALA A 436 37.42 6.49 9.42
C ALA A 436 37.75 5.33 8.45
N THR A 437 36.72 4.61 7.99
CA THR A 437 36.88 3.53 7.00
C THR A 437 36.98 4.06 5.57
N ASN A 438 36.23 5.11 5.24
CA ASN A 438 36.28 5.76 3.94
C ASN A 438 35.96 7.26 4.13
N PRO A 439 36.96 8.15 4.03
CA PRO A 439 36.76 9.58 4.24
C PRO A 439 36.03 10.25 3.07
N TYR A 440 35.94 9.61 1.89
CA TYR A 440 35.36 10.20 0.68
C TYR A 440 33.91 9.79 0.42
N ARG A 441 33.17 9.41 1.47
CA ARG A 441 31.74 9.03 1.33
C ARG A 441 30.89 10.23 0.92
N ASN A 442 29.90 9.99 0.06
CA ASN A 442 28.91 11.01 -0.24
C ASN A 442 27.95 11.19 0.93
N VAL A 443 27.49 12.42 1.12
CA VAL A 443 26.47 12.79 2.12
C VAL A 443 25.22 13.25 1.39
N ILE A 444 24.11 12.55 1.60
CA ILE A 444 22.83 12.80 0.94
C ILE A 444 21.81 13.31 1.96
N PHE A 445 21.25 14.50 1.74
CA PHE A 445 20.20 15.08 2.60
C PHE A 445 18.81 14.81 2.03
N ILE A 446 17.90 14.29 2.86
CA ILE A 446 16.57 13.86 2.40
C ILE A 446 15.48 14.42 3.30
N CYS A 447 14.56 15.19 2.71
CA CYS A 447 13.30 15.60 3.34
C CYS A 447 12.13 15.35 2.39
N TYR A 448 10.88 15.49 2.84
CA TYR A 448 9.74 15.13 1.98
C TYR A 448 9.70 15.89 0.64
N GLY A 449 9.70 17.22 0.68
CA GLY A 449 9.52 18.03 -0.53
C GLY A 449 10.79 18.40 -1.30
N ASN A 450 11.99 18.30 -0.70
CA ASN A 450 13.23 18.89 -1.21
C ASN A 450 13.13 20.38 -1.62
N ILE A 451 12.43 21.16 -0.79
CA ILE A 451 12.19 22.60 -1.03
C ILE A 451 12.47 23.49 0.21
N ILE A 452 12.75 22.89 1.38
CA ILE A 452 13.03 23.64 2.63
C ILE A 452 14.24 23.04 3.36
N ARG A 453 14.07 21.88 4.02
CA ARG A 453 15.06 21.31 4.94
C ARG A 453 16.30 20.76 4.25
N SER A 454 16.13 19.80 3.32
CA SER A 454 17.24 19.18 2.62
C SER A 454 18.04 20.13 1.70
N PRO A 455 17.42 21.08 0.97
CA PRO A 455 18.22 22.03 0.19
C PRO A 455 19.01 23.02 1.05
N PHE A 456 18.44 23.48 2.18
CA PHE A 456 19.18 24.27 3.16
C PHE A 456 20.39 23.49 3.72
N ALA A 457 20.17 22.22 4.07
CA ALA A 457 21.24 21.36 4.59
C ALA A 457 22.37 21.19 3.56
N GLU A 458 22.04 20.91 2.29
CA GLU A 458 23.02 20.80 1.22
C GLU A 458 23.84 22.07 1.05
N GLN A 459 23.18 23.22 0.87
CA GLN A 459 23.87 24.48 0.59
C GLN A 459 24.73 24.94 1.78
N TYR A 460 24.18 24.83 3.00
CA TYR A 460 24.93 25.17 4.21
C TYR A 460 26.14 24.24 4.40
N PHE A 461 25.97 22.92 4.22
CA PHE A 461 27.07 21.98 4.38
C PHE A 461 28.13 22.15 3.29
N ARG A 462 27.74 22.43 2.05
CA ARG A 462 28.66 22.74 0.95
C ARG A 462 29.53 23.97 1.27
N ALA A 463 28.93 25.02 1.84
CA ALA A 463 29.68 26.20 2.29
C ALA A 463 30.64 25.87 3.44
N LEU A 464 30.23 25.03 4.40
CA LEU A 464 31.08 24.55 5.49
C LEU A 464 32.28 23.75 4.98
N LEU A 465 32.07 22.81 4.05
CA LEU A 465 33.16 22.00 3.50
C LEU A 465 34.17 22.85 2.73
N SER A 466 33.70 23.77 1.88
CA SER A 466 34.56 24.69 1.13
C SER A 466 35.41 25.55 2.05
N LYS A 467 34.83 26.05 3.15
CA LYS A 467 35.57 26.86 4.15
C LYS A 467 36.69 26.08 4.84
N ASN A 468 36.55 24.76 4.95
CA ASN A 468 37.52 23.88 5.62
C ASN A 468 38.37 23.08 4.61
N ALA A 469 38.32 23.40 3.31
CA ALA A 469 39.03 22.70 2.24
C ALA A 469 38.77 21.17 2.20
N ILE A 470 37.56 20.74 2.56
CA ILE A 470 37.15 19.34 2.55
C ILE A 470 36.40 19.03 1.25
N SER A 471 36.73 17.92 0.59
CA SER A 471 36.04 17.45 -0.61
C SER A 471 35.21 16.19 -0.30
N LEU A 472 33.89 16.37 -0.18
CA LEU A 472 32.91 15.28 -0.11
C LEU A 472 31.85 15.49 -1.19
N GLY A 473 31.33 14.40 -1.75
CA GLY A 473 30.11 14.48 -2.56
C GLY A 473 28.93 14.86 -1.68
N ILE A 474 28.15 15.85 -2.12
CA ILE A 474 26.93 16.29 -1.43
C ILE A 474 25.80 16.38 -2.45
N ALA A 475 24.64 15.83 -2.09
CA ALA A 475 23.40 16.00 -2.82
C ALA A 475 22.21 16.12 -1.86
N SER A 476 21.08 16.63 -2.36
CA SER A 476 19.80 16.57 -1.66
C SER A 476 18.67 16.11 -2.58
N PHE A 477 17.72 15.39 -1.99
CA PHE A 477 16.54 14.86 -2.68
C PHE A 477 15.31 14.90 -1.78
N GLY A 478 14.16 14.53 -2.35
CA GLY A 478 12.92 14.31 -1.62
C GLY A 478 12.08 13.20 -2.22
N PHE A 479 10.92 12.92 -1.60
CA PHE A 479 10.03 11.83 -2.02
C PHE A 479 8.92 12.31 -2.96
N HIS A 480 8.79 13.62 -3.15
CA HIS A 480 7.70 14.19 -3.93
C HIS A 480 7.99 14.12 -5.43
N HIS A 481 7.16 13.37 -6.18
CA HIS A 481 7.33 13.07 -7.61
C HIS A 481 7.41 14.28 -8.53
N LYS A 482 6.73 15.39 -8.22
CA LYS A 482 6.89 16.64 -8.98
C LYS A 482 8.27 17.26 -8.70
N GLU A 483 9.17 17.16 -9.67
CA GLU A 483 10.48 17.80 -9.65
C GLU A 483 10.41 19.27 -10.07
N LEU A 484 11.57 19.93 -10.08
CA LEU A 484 11.78 21.29 -10.57
C LEU A 484 10.98 22.38 -9.83
N ARG A 485 10.46 22.08 -8.63
CA ARG A 485 9.86 23.08 -7.75
C ARG A 485 10.97 23.88 -7.06
N SER A 486 10.78 25.19 -7.00
CA SER A 486 11.62 26.12 -6.25
C SER A 486 11.34 26.05 -4.74
N SER A 487 12.31 26.49 -3.94
CA SER A 487 12.08 26.76 -2.52
C SER A 487 11.07 27.91 -2.36
N PRO A 488 10.09 27.84 -1.43
CA PRO A 488 9.17 28.94 -1.19
C PRO A 488 9.88 30.23 -0.79
N ASP A 489 9.35 31.40 -1.16
CA ASP A 489 9.97 32.71 -0.87
C ASP A 489 10.28 32.90 0.62
N ILE A 490 9.36 32.49 1.50
CA ILE A 490 9.55 32.52 2.96
C ILE A 490 10.74 31.66 3.43
N ALA A 491 11.03 30.57 2.72
CA ALA A 491 12.14 29.68 3.01
C ALA A 491 13.46 30.25 2.49
N VAL A 492 13.43 30.95 1.35
CA VAL A 492 14.55 31.72 0.80
C VAL A 492 14.88 32.90 1.73
N GLU A 493 13.88 33.64 2.20
CA GLU A 493 14.04 34.73 3.15
C GLU A 493 14.70 34.24 4.45
N ALA A 494 14.18 33.16 5.05
CA ALA A 494 14.75 32.57 6.26
C ALA A 494 16.20 32.09 6.08
N ALA A 495 16.54 31.53 4.90
CA ALA A 495 17.89 31.06 4.60
C ALA A 495 18.88 32.23 4.42
N SER A 496 18.44 33.32 3.78
CA SER A 496 19.26 34.52 3.56
C SER A 496 19.74 35.15 4.87
N GLN A 497 18.91 35.08 5.92
CA GLN A 497 19.24 35.54 7.28
C GLN A 497 20.41 34.73 7.92
N LEU A 498 20.73 33.56 7.36
CA LEU A 498 21.85 32.69 7.74
C LEU A 498 22.96 32.67 6.66
N ARG A 499 22.92 33.62 5.70
CA ARG A 499 23.86 33.72 4.57
C ARG A 499 23.87 32.48 3.67
N CYS A 500 22.73 31.82 3.52
CA CYS A 500 22.52 30.69 2.62
C CYS A 500 21.53 31.10 1.52
N ASP A 501 21.90 30.89 0.26
CA ASP A 501 21.03 31.19 -0.88
C ASP A 501 20.33 29.92 -1.39
N LEU A 502 18.99 29.94 -1.36
CA LEU A 502 18.14 28.86 -1.85
C LEU A 502 17.38 29.24 -3.14
N SER A 503 17.57 30.45 -3.66
CA SER A 503 16.85 30.94 -4.84
C SER A 503 17.15 30.15 -6.12
N ILE A 504 18.36 29.59 -6.20
CA ILE A 504 18.82 28.77 -7.33
C ILE A 504 18.52 27.27 -7.16
N HIS A 505 17.95 26.86 -6.02
CA HIS A 505 17.65 25.45 -5.77
C HIS A 505 16.46 24.96 -6.60
N SER A 506 16.58 23.73 -7.11
CA SER A 506 15.52 23.05 -7.83
C SER A 506 15.34 21.65 -7.28
N SER A 507 14.11 21.33 -6.85
CA SER A 507 13.82 20.05 -6.19
C SER A 507 13.99 18.85 -7.12
N LYS A 508 14.48 17.74 -6.55
CA LYS A 508 14.68 16.44 -7.20
C LYS A 508 13.99 15.34 -6.41
N CYS A 509 13.37 14.40 -7.12
CA CYS A 509 12.80 13.20 -6.56
C CYS A 509 13.91 12.16 -6.41
N LEU A 510 13.94 11.49 -5.27
CA LEU A 510 14.91 10.44 -4.98
C LEU A 510 14.57 9.19 -5.79
N THR A 511 15.55 8.60 -6.46
CA THR A 511 15.45 7.28 -7.06
C THR A 511 16.39 6.30 -6.36
N GLN A 512 16.23 4.99 -6.60
CA GLN A 512 17.17 4.01 -6.07
C GLN A 512 18.60 4.19 -6.63
N LEU A 513 18.73 4.75 -7.84
CA LEU A 513 20.03 4.97 -8.50
C LEU A 513 20.82 6.13 -7.86
N ASP A 514 20.14 7.04 -7.17
CA ASP A 514 20.77 8.15 -6.45
C ASP A 514 21.42 7.72 -5.12
N ILE A 515 21.23 6.46 -4.70
CA ILE A 515 21.73 5.93 -3.42
C ILE A 515 22.74 4.80 -3.68
N GLY A 516 24.00 5.09 -3.41
CA GLY A 516 25.09 4.13 -3.40
C GLY A 516 25.21 3.38 -2.06
N GLU A 517 25.90 2.24 -2.09
CA GLU A 517 26.07 1.39 -0.90
C GLU A 517 26.91 2.03 0.21
N THR A 518 27.78 2.99 -0.14
CA THR A 518 28.70 3.68 0.77
C THR A 518 28.19 5.02 1.28
N ASP A 519 27.08 5.52 0.73
CA ASP A 519 26.59 6.86 1.01
C ASP A 519 26.03 7.00 2.42
N ILE A 520 26.22 8.16 3.02
CA ILE A 520 25.65 8.54 4.32
C ILE A 520 24.41 9.38 4.06
N ILE A 521 23.25 8.86 4.44
CA ILE A 521 21.96 9.51 4.25
C ILE A 521 21.54 10.20 5.54
N ILE A 522 21.19 11.48 5.46
CA ILE A 522 20.70 12.28 6.58
C ILE A 522 19.24 12.67 6.32
N TYR A 523 18.33 12.20 7.17
CA TYR A 523 16.90 12.52 7.13
C TYR A 523 16.46 13.35 8.33
N PHE A 524 15.32 14.04 8.27
CA PHE A 524 14.96 15.03 9.29
C PHE A 524 13.90 14.55 10.29
N ASP A 525 12.93 13.74 9.87
CA ASP A 525 11.83 13.29 10.71
C ASP A 525 11.49 11.80 10.57
N ASP A 526 10.60 11.33 11.44
CA ASP A 526 10.11 9.96 11.48
C ASP A 526 9.40 9.52 10.18
N LYS A 527 8.72 10.45 9.50
CA LYS A 527 8.07 10.17 8.20
C LYS A 527 9.11 9.91 7.12
N ASN A 528 10.20 10.68 7.09
CA ASN A 528 11.30 10.46 6.16
C ASN A 528 11.99 9.12 6.44
N ARG A 529 12.18 8.75 7.71
CA ARG A 529 12.71 7.42 8.07
C ARG A 529 11.84 6.31 7.51
N HIS A 530 10.53 6.38 7.72
CA HIS A 530 9.60 5.36 7.22
C HIS A 530 9.60 5.28 5.69
N ALA A 531 9.57 6.42 5.00
CA ALA A 531 9.65 6.45 3.53
C ALA A 531 10.96 5.81 3.00
N LEU A 532 12.11 6.09 3.63
CA LEU A 532 13.38 5.45 3.27
C LEU A 532 13.38 3.95 3.56
N ALA A 533 12.97 3.55 4.76
CA ALA A 533 12.99 2.16 5.19
C ALA A 533 12.03 1.29 4.36
N SER A 534 10.90 1.85 3.95
CA SER A 534 9.87 1.18 3.15
C SER A 534 10.25 1.13 1.66
N GLY A 535 10.68 2.26 1.09
CA GLY A 535 10.83 2.40 -0.36
C GLY A 535 12.21 2.07 -0.92
N TYR A 536 13.28 2.19 -0.13
CA TYR A 536 14.64 2.26 -0.65
C TYR A 536 15.58 1.28 0.03
N ARG A 537 16.55 0.74 -0.72
CA ARG A 537 17.70 0.06 -0.15
C ARG A 537 18.66 1.12 0.38
N THR A 538 18.79 1.17 1.70
CA THR A 538 19.69 2.10 2.39
C THR A 538 20.57 1.33 3.37
N ASN A 539 21.87 1.64 3.39
CA ASN A 539 22.82 0.99 4.31
C ASN A 539 23.13 1.88 5.53
N HIS A 540 23.23 3.19 5.32
CA HIS A 540 23.68 4.14 6.34
C HIS A 540 22.76 5.37 6.38
N ALA A 541 21.62 5.24 7.06
CA ALA A 541 20.66 6.34 7.22
C ALA A 541 20.57 6.81 8.68
N PHE A 542 20.69 8.13 8.89
CA PHE A 542 20.73 8.75 10.21
C PHE A 542 19.79 9.96 10.30
N CYS A 543 19.22 10.18 11.49
CA CYS A 543 18.41 11.36 11.73
C CYS A 543 19.33 12.57 11.99
N ALA A 544 19.05 13.71 11.36
CA ALA A 544 19.74 14.96 11.62
C ALA A 544 19.68 15.37 13.10
N ALA A 545 18.59 15.03 13.80
CA ALA A 545 18.46 15.28 15.23
C ALA A 545 19.45 14.46 16.09
N ASP A 546 20.04 13.40 15.55
CA ASP A 546 21.07 12.63 16.25
C ASP A 546 22.42 13.36 16.28
N LEU A 547 22.57 14.40 15.47
CA LEU A 547 23.77 15.22 15.36
C LEU A 547 23.69 16.51 16.18
N LEU A 548 22.54 16.80 16.79
CA LEU A 548 22.36 18.01 17.59
C LEU A 548 23.16 17.97 18.90
N ASP A 549 23.62 19.13 19.34
CA ASP A 549 24.35 19.29 20.60
C ASP A 549 23.43 19.29 21.84
N ALA A 550 24.02 19.58 23.01
CA ALA A 550 23.33 19.58 24.29
C ALA A 550 22.20 20.63 24.41
N ARG A 551 22.23 21.73 23.62
CA ARG A 551 21.17 22.76 23.59
C ARG A 551 19.82 22.18 23.20
N TYR A 552 19.83 21.12 22.37
CA TYR A 552 18.63 20.44 21.90
C TYR A 552 18.48 19.04 22.49
N SER A 553 18.93 18.80 23.72
CA SER A 553 19.04 17.46 24.34
C SER A 553 17.76 16.61 24.44
N ARG A 554 16.57 17.16 24.14
CA ARG A 554 15.28 16.43 24.12
C ARG A 554 14.71 16.22 22.72
N LEU A 555 15.27 16.85 21.69
CA LEU A 555 14.77 16.70 20.32
C LEU A 555 15.22 15.37 19.73
N HIS A 556 14.27 14.56 19.29
CA HIS A 556 14.51 13.27 18.65
C HIS A 556 14.37 13.33 17.12
N GLU A 557 13.82 14.43 16.59
CA GLU A 557 13.69 14.74 15.16
C GLU A 557 13.70 16.27 14.94
N ILE A 558 13.85 16.69 13.68
CA ILE A 558 13.69 18.07 13.22
C ILE A 558 12.40 18.15 12.41
N ALA A 559 11.34 18.64 13.05
CA ALA A 559 10.00 18.75 12.48
C ALA A 559 9.96 19.50 11.14
N ASP A 560 9.04 19.10 10.27
CA ASP A 560 8.81 19.76 8.98
C ASP A 560 8.15 21.13 9.18
N PRO A 561 8.79 22.25 8.76
CA PRO A 561 8.21 23.59 8.91
C PRO A 561 7.35 24.00 7.70
N TYR A 562 6.90 23.05 6.88
CA TYR A 562 6.01 23.32 5.74
C TYR A 562 4.76 24.08 6.18
N GLU A 563 4.31 25.06 5.38
CA GLU A 563 3.17 25.96 5.69
C GLU A 563 3.30 26.75 7.00
N SER A 564 4.53 26.89 7.53
CA SER A 564 4.81 27.70 8.74
C SER A 564 5.37 29.09 8.40
N ASP A 565 5.43 29.96 9.40
CA ASP A 565 6.01 31.31 9.25
C ASP A 565 7.55 31.31 9.09
N VAL A 566 8.09 32.44 8.61
CA VAL A 566 9.55 32.65 8.41
C VAL A 566 10.35 32.37 9.68
N LYS A 567 9.80 32.74 10.85
CA LYS A 567 10.45 32.54 12.15
C LYS A 567 10.60 31.05 12.50
N THR A 568 9.58 30.25 12.21
CA THR A 568 9.56 28.81 12.43
C THR A 568 10.51 28.11 11.47
N ILE A 569 10.52 28.51 10.19
CA ILE A 569 11.49 28.01 9.20
C ILE A 569 12.92 28.35 9.63
N ARG A 570 13.20 29.59 10.02
CA ARG A 570 14.52 30.00 10.54
C ARG A 570 14.93 29.15 11.75
N SER A 571 14.01 28.95 12.71
CA SER A 571 14.28 28.08 13.86
C SER A 571 14.56 26.63 13.46
N CYS A 572 13.96 26.13 12.37
CA CYS A 572 14.29 24.83 11.79
C CYS A 572 15.72 24.83 11.23
N TYR A 573 16.09 25.86 10.46
CA TYR A 573 17.43 26.03 9.92
C TYR A 573 18.51 26.16 10.99
N ASP A 574 18.25 26.85 12.11
CA ASP A 574 19.20 26.91 13.24
C ASP A 574 19.52 25.52 13.80
N LYS A 575 18.52 24.62 13.86
CA LYS A 575 18.72 23.24 14.29
C LYS A 575 19.53 22.46 13.26
N ILE A 576 19.21 22.60 11.97
CA ILE A 576 19.96 21.94 10.88
C ILE A 576 21.41 22.41 10.88
N LYS A 577 21.65 23.72 10.96
CA LYS A 577 22.97 24.32 11.11
C LYS A 577 23.73 23.71 12.28
N ASN A 578 23.12 23.63 13.46
CA ASN A 578 23.76 23.02 14.62
C ASN A 578 24.14 21.55 14.40
N ALA A 579 23.24 20.78 13.81
CA ALA A 579 23.49 19.37 13.47
C ALA A 579 24.68 19.24 12.50
N LEU A 580 24.76 20.09 11.49
CA LEU A 580 25.81 20.04 10.46
C LEU A 580 27.17 20.55 10.95
N ASP A 581 27.17 21.58 11.82
CA ASP A 581 28.40 22.03 12.48
C ASP A 581 29.02 20.88 13.29
N ASN A 582 28.20 20.12 14.03
CA ASN A 582 28.69 18.95 14.78
C ASN A 582 29.02 17.76 13.88
N PHE A 583 28.32 17.57 12.76
CA PHE A 583 28.65 16.55 11.77
C PHE A 583 30.05 16.78 11.18
N LEU A 584 30.42 18.04 10.91
CA LEU A 584 31.75 18.40 10.45
C LEU A 584 32.82 18.04 11.49
N THR A 585 32.58 18.31 12.77
CA THR A 585 33.50 17.91 13.85
C THR A 585 33.67 16.40 13.90
N ILE A 586 32.58 15.63 13.80
CA ILE A 586 32.64 14.15 13.76
C ILE A 586 33.47 13.66 12.56
N TYR A 587 33.34 14.30 11.40
CA TYR A 587 34.15 14.00 10.23
C TYR A 587 35.64 14.29 10.49
N GLN A 588 35.97 15.47 11.02
CA GLN A 588 37.36 15.85 11.31
C GLN A 588 38.03 14.89 12.29
N GLU A 589 37.35 14.57 13.40
CA GLU A 589 37.81 13.59 14.38
C GLU A 589 37.96 12.16 13.83
N ALA A 590 37.34 11.85 12.69
CA ALA A 590 37.46 10.54 12.05
C ALA A 590 38.63 10.44 11.07
N VAL A 591 39.11 11.59 10.57
CA VAL A 591 40.12 11.69 9.51
C VAL A 591 41.48 12.14 10.05
N GLU A 592 41.51 12.77 11.22
CA GLU A 592 42.69 12.91 12.10
C GLU A 592 43.15 11.55 12.62
#